data_AF-A0A532UVG3-F1
#
_entry.id   AF-A0A532UVG3-F1
#
_cell.length_a   1.000
_cell.length_b   1.000
_cell.length_c   1.000
_cell.angle_alpha   90.00
_cell.angle_beta   90.00
_cell.angle_gamma   90.00
#
_symmetry.space_group_name_H-M   'P 1'
#
loop_
_entity.id
_entity.type
_entity.pdbx_description
1 polymer ?
#
loop_
_entity_poly.entity_id
_entity_poly.type
_entity_poly.pdbx_seq_one_letter_code
_entity_poly.pdbx_strand_id
1 'polypeptide(L)'
;MPAPTPGYVKNMIRRCFREQVDKSPTKVQTDRIWRYFENSCAYCGTMLDRSKKEGHIDHLVSASQGGANNISNRVLSCANCNEKEKLDEGWMEFLARKVACTSTRKERCNRIEQWIAQQEMECASVSKALLKLADDLAEEAVKAFDLGINEIRSSR
;
A
#
# COMPACT_ATOMS: atom_id res chain seq x y z
N MET A 1 11.89 -0.30 -18.16
CA MET A 1 10.56 0.13 -17.69
C MET A 1 9.65 0.19 -18.91
N PRO A 2 8.39 -0.27 -18.81
CA PRO A 2 7.41 -0.08 -19.89
C PRO A 2 7.24 1.42 -20.16
N ALA A 3 6.82 1.76 -21.39
CA ALA A 3 6.55 3.14 -21.75
C ALA A 3 5.48 3.75 -20.81
N PRO A 4 5.67 4.99 -20.34
CA PRO A 4 4.70 5.63 -19.46
C PRO A 4 3.38 5.80 -20.20
N THR A 5 2.31 5.25 -19.64
CA THR A 5 0.94 5.45 -20.13
C THR A 5 0.31 6.65 -19.41
N PRO A 6 -0.70 7.32 -20.01
CA PRO A 6 -1.42 8.38 -19.31
C PRO A 6 -1.99 7.92 -17.96
N GLY A 7 -2.48 6.67 -17.88
CA GLY A 7 -2.96 6.09 -16.62
C GLY A 7 -1.85 5.99 -15.56
N TYR A 8 -0.65 5.54 -15.94
CA TYR A 8 0.50 5.49 -15.05
C TYR A 8 0.89 6.87 -14.52
N VAL A 9 0.94 7.89 -15.39
CA VAL A 9 1.27 9.27 -14.99
C VAL A 9 0.21 9.83 -14.05
N LYS A 10 -1.08 9.65 -14.34
CA LYS A 10 -2.17 10.07 -13.44
C LYS A 10 -2.07 9.45 -12.05
N ASN A 11 -1.73 8.16 -11.97
CA ASN A 11 -1.51 7.49 -10.70
C ASN A 11 -0.29 8.05 -9.96
N MET A 12 0.77 8.43 -10.68
CA MET A 12 1.94 9.07 -10.09
C MET A 12 1.60 10.47 -9.53
N ILE A 13 0.79 11.26 -10.25
CA ILE A 13 0.30 12.57 -9.77
C ILE A 13 -0.41 12.39 -8.43
N ARG A 14 -1.40 11.50 -8.36
CA ARG A 14 -2.15 11.22 -7.12
C ARG A 14 -1.24 10.80 -5.96
N ARG A 15 -0.29 9.91 -6.23
CA ARG A 15 0.68 9.45 -5.21
C ARG A 15 1.58 10.59 -4.72
N CYS A 16 2.03 11.47 -5.60
CA CYS A 16 2.89 12.59 -5.26
C CYS A 16 2.23 13.54 -4.25
N PHE A 17 0.96 13.90 -4.48
CA PHE A 17 0.19 14.74 -3.55
C PHE A 17 -0.04 14.05 -2.21
N ARG A 18 -0.48 12.79 -2.22
CA ARG A 18 -0.69 12.04 -0.97
C ARG A 18 0.57 11.92 -0.13
N GLU A 19 1.73 11.69 -0.74
CA GLU A 19 3.01 11.54 -0.03
C GLU A 19 3.42 12.81 0.73
N GLN A 20 2.88 13.99 0.39
CA GLN A 20 3.15 15.22 1.15
C GLN A 20 2.46 15.23 2.52
N VAL A 21 1.35 14.50 2.65
CA VAL A 21 0.44 14.56 3.80
C VAL A 21 0.45 13.26 4.59
N ASP A 22 0.44 12.14 3.89
CA ASP A 22 0.45 10.78 4.42
C ASP A 22 1.63 10.03 3.81
N LYS A 23 2.76 10.11 4.53
CA LYS A 23 4.06 9.63 4.06
C LYS A 23 4.13 8.12 4.12
N SER A 24 4.74 7.55 3.08
CA SER A 24 5.13 6.15 3.05
C SER A 24 6.16 5.84 4.14
N PRO A 25 6.29 4.57 4.58
CA PRO A 25 7.22 4.20 5.64
C PRO A 25 8.67 4.58 5.27
N THR A 26 9.34 5.24 6.21
CA THR A 26 10.79 5.48 6.14
C THR A 26 11.57 4.16 6.22
N LYS A 27 12.86 4.18 5.89
CA LYS A 27 13.75 3.00 6.03
C LYS A 27 13.71 2.40 7.44
N VAL A 28 13.70 3.23 8.48
CA VAL A 28 13.62 2.78 9.88
C VAL A 28 12.29 2.07 10.16
N GLN A 29 11.19 2.59 9.62
CA GLN A 29 9.87 1.97 9.74
C GLN A 29 9.79 0.67 8.93
N THR A 30 10.36 0.63 7.73
CA THR A 30 10.53 -0.60 6.96
C THR A 30 11.32 -1.65 7.75
N ASP A 31 12.42 -1.27 8.41
CA ASP A 31 13.18 -2.19 9.27
C ASP A 31 12.35 -2.74 10.42
N ARG A 32 11.47 -1.92 11.01
CA ARG A 32 10.54 -2.35 12.06
C ARG A 32 9.54 -3.37 11.52
N ILE A 33 8.95 -3.13 10.35
CA ILE A 33 8.05 -4.09 9.70
C ILE A 33 8.76 -5.44 9.51
N TRP A 34 9.96 -5.44 8.92
CA TRP A 34 10.74 -6.66 8.71
C TRP A 34 11.00 -7.43 10.00
N ARG A 35 11.40 -6.72 11.07
CA ARG A 35 11.65 -7.32 12.39
C ARG A 35 10.37 -7.87 13.02
N TYR A 36 9.29 -7.10 12.99
CA TYR A 36 8.02 -7.50 13.60
C TYR A 36 7.45 -8.76 12.96
N PHE A 37 7.58 -8.93 11.64
CA PHE A 37 7.14 -10.11 10.92
C PHE A 37 8.21 -11.20 10.81
N GLU A 38 9.35 -11.07 11.51
CA GLU A 38 10.42 -12.07 11.58
C GLU A 38 10.88 -12.57 10.18
N ASN A 39 11.02 -11.64 9.23
CA ASN A 39 11.34 -11.95 7.84
C ASN A 39 10.36 -12.93 7.17
N SER A 40 9.13 -13.05 7.66
CA SER A 40 8.10 -13.93 7.08
C SER A 40 6.97 -13.12 6.45
N CYS A 41 6.43 -13.61 5.35
CA CYS A 41 5.23 -13.03 4.75
C CYS A 41 4.07 -13.08 5.76
N ALA A 42 3.46 -11.93 6.06
CA ALA A 42 2.33 -11.80 6.98
C ALA A 42 1.13 -12.66 6.53
N TYR A 43 0.99 -12.90 5.22
CA TYR A 43 -0.13 -13.64 4.66
C TYR A 43 0.10 -15.14 4.59
N CYS A 44 1.19 -15.58 3.94
CA CYS A 44 1.44 -17.01 3.69
C CYS A 44 2.48 -17.64 4.64
N GLY A 45 3.23 -16.83 5.40
CA GLY A 45 4.26 -17.28 6.34
C GLY A 45 5.55 -17.78 5.69
N THR A 46 5.69 -17.63 4.38
CA THR A 46 6.94 -17.96 3.69
C THR A 46 8.05 -17.05 4.20
N MET A 47 9.19 -17.64 4.58
CA MET A 47 10.42 -16.92 4.91
C MET A 47 10.94 -16.15 3.70
N LEU A 48 11.39 -14.92 3.93
CA LEU A 48 11.82 -13.98 2.90
C LEU A 48 13.25 -13.54 3.18
N ASP A 49 14.06 -13.56 2.12
CA ASP A 49 15.41 -13.07 2.17
C ASP A 49 15.46 -11.59 1.76
N ARG A 50 15.85 -10.75 2.73
CA ARG A 50 15.98 -9.32 2.51
C ARG A 50 17.07 -8.96 1.50
N SER A 51 18.15 -9.75 1.43
CA SER A 51 19.25 -9.51 0.49
C SER A 51 18.84 -9.76 -0.97
N LYS A 52 17.89 -10.69 -1.17
CA LYS A 52 17.33 -11.04 -2.48
C LYS A 52 16.10 -10.21 -2.88
N LYS A 53 15.68 -9.26 -2.01
CA LYS A 53 14.50 -8.42 -2.23
C LYS A 53 13.21 -9.24 -2.41
N GLU A 54 13.07 -10.35 -1.69
CA GLU A 54 11.88 -11.22 -1.76
C GLU A 54 10.66 -10.65 -1.00
N GLY A 55 10.92 -9.68 -0.11
CA GLY A 55 9.90 -9.03 0.70
C GLY A 55 9.49 -7.66 0.18
N HIS A 56 8.18 -7.42 0.22
CA HIS A 56 7.49 -6.22 -0.19
C HIS A 56 6.75 -5.62 1.01
N ILE A 57 6.60 -4.30 1.03
CA ILE A 57 5.86 -3.58 2.07
C ILE A 57 4.47 -3.29 1.51
N ASP A 58 3.54 -4.22 1.75
CA ASP A 58 2.19 -4.19 1.17
C ASP A 58 1.21 -3.40 2.03
N HIS A 59 0.25 -2.76 1.36
CA HIS A 59 -0.90 -2.09 1.94
C HIS A 59 -1.94 -3.11 2.39
N LEU A 60 -2.37 -3.05 3.66
CA LEU A 60 -3.50 -3.88 4.13
C LEU A 60 -4.82 -3.47 3.46
N VAL A 61 -5.05 -2.17 3.37
CA VAL A 61 -6.10 -1.53 2.56
C VAL A 61 -5.44 -0.79 1.41
N SER A 62 -5.82 -1.11 0.17
CA SER A 62 -5.23 -0.51 -1.03
C SER A 62 -5.47 1.00 -1.08
N ALA A 63 -4.57 1.73 -1.76
CA ALA A 63 -4.73 3.17 -1.95
C ALA A 63 -5.99 3.52 -2.78
N SER A 64 -6.40 2.66 -3.71
CA SER A 64 -7.64 2.81 -4.51
C SER A 64 -8.90 2.71 -3.64
N GLN A 65 -8.83 2.02 -2.51
CA GLN A 65 -9.89 1.91 -1.50
C GLN A 65 -9.73 2.94 -0.36
N GLY A 66 -8.83 3.91 -0.51
CA GLY A 66 -8.60 4.96 0.49
C GLY A 66 -7.71 4.56 1.66
N GLY A 67 -6.97 3.45 1.55
CA GLY A 67 -6.02 3.03 2.58
C GLY A 67 -4.89 4.04 2.78
N ALA A 68 -4.47 4.20 4.04
CA ALA A 68 -3.41 5.12 4.43
C ALA A 68 -2.02 4.68 3.92
N ASN A 69 -1.09 5.61 3.81
CA ASN A 69 0.28 5.35 3.42
C ASN A 69 1.21 5.08 4.59
N ASN A 70 0.82 5.48 5.79
CA ASN A 70 1.58 5.26 7.01
C ASN A 70 1.85 3.77 7.31
N ILE A 71 2.69 3.56 8.32
CA ILE A 71 3.19 2.25 8.71
C ILE A 71 2.10 1.31 9.27
N SER A 72 1.01 1.83 9.87
CA SER A 72 -0.03 0.96 10.45
C SER A 72 -0.81 0.21 9.36
N ASN A 73 -0.94 0.81 8.18
CA ASN A 73 -1.53 0.16 7.01
C ASN A 73 -0.50 -0.62 6.19
N ARG A 74 0.62 -1.08 6.78
CA ARG A 74 1.68 -1.80 6.06
C ARG A 74 2.12 -3.08 6.74
N VAL A 75 2.33 -4.13 5.93
CA VAL A 75 2.87 -5.42 6.40
C VAL A 75 3.94 -5.95 5.46
N LEU A 76 4.72 -6.92 5.95
CA LEU A 76 5.67 -7.64 5.12
C LEU A 76 4.95 -8.71 4.30
N SER A 77 5.16 -8.75 2.98
CA SER A 77 4.56 -9.73 2.09
C SER A 77 5.54 -10.26 1.05
N CYS A 78 5.30 -11.46 0.53
CA CYS A 78 6.03 -11.98 -0.63
C CYS A 78 5.42 -11.45 -1.94
N ALA A 79 6.20 -11.45 -3.01
CA ALA A 79 5.75 -11.04 -4.35
C ALA A 79 4.49 -11.79 -4.80
N ASN A 80 4.40 -13.10 -4.54
CA ASN A 80 3.26 -13.92 -4.96
C ASN A 80 1.95 -13.51 -4.26
N CYS A 81 1.99 -13.26 -2.94
CA CYS A 81 0.79 -12.80 -2.24
C CYS A 81 0.42 -11.37 -2.66
N ASN A 82 1.39 -10.46 -2.70
CA ASN A 82 1.19 -9.04 -2.98
C ASN A 82 0.73 -8.78 -4.43
N GLU A 83 1.53 -9.22 -5.40
CA GLU A 83 1.44 -8.77 -6.78
C GLU A 83 0.60 -9.68 -7.68
N LYS A 84 0.26 -10.90 -7.21
CA LYS A 84 -0.46 -11.89 -8.02
C LYS A 84 -1.81 -12.32 -7.43
N GLU A 85 -1.89 -12.44 -6.11
CA GLU A 85 -3.06 -13.08 -5.49
C GLU A 85 -3.98 -12.11 -4.74
N LYS A 86 -3.45 -11.20 -3.91
CA LYS A 86 -4.25 -10.26 -3.11
C LYS A 86 -4.71 -9.07 -3.95
N LEU A 87 -3.77 -8.39 -4.62
CA LEU A 87 -4.07 -7.17 -5.39
C LEU A 87 -4.83 -6.14 -4.51
N ASP A 88 -6.00 -5.70 -4.97
CA ASP A 88 -6.88 -4.76 -4.26
C ASP A 88 -7.89 -5.45 -3.31
N GLU A 89 -7.79 -6.77 -3.11
CA GLU A 89 -8.63 -7.50 -2.14
C GLU A 89 -8.27 -7.08 -0.70
N GLY A 90 -9.31 -6.99 0.15
CA GLY A 90 -9.12 -6.77 1.58
C GLY A 90 -8.31 -7.90 2.21
N TRP A 91 -7.41 -7.54 3.13
CA TRP A 91 -6.45 -8.50 3.70
C TRP A 91 -7.11 -9.62 4.51
N MET A 92 -8.28 -9.37 5.10
CA MET A 92 -9.04 -10.36 5.87
C MET A 92 -9.66 -11.41 4.96
N GLU A 93 -10.28 -10.98 3.87
CA GLU A 93 -10.83 -11.83 2.81
C GLU A 93 -9.71 -12.64 2.16
N PHE A 94 -8.59 -11.98 1.86
CA PHE A 94 -7.41 -12.63 1.31
C PHE A 94 -6.89 -13.73 2.24
N LEU A 95 -6.72 -13.45 3.55
CA LEU A 95 -6.31 -14.48 4.52
C LEU A 95 -7.32 -15.61 4.64
N ALA A 96 -8.62 -15.32 4.59
CA ALA A 96 -9.67 -16.30 4.64
C ALA A 96 -9.58 -17.31 3.49
N ARG A 97 -9.21 -16.83 2.29
CA ARG A 97 -8.98 -17.64 1.09
C ARG A 97 -7.60 -18.30 1.06
N LYS A 98 -6.55 -17.59 1.51
CA LYS A 98 -5.15 -18.03 1.40
C LYS A 98 -4.77 -19.11 2.43
N VAL A 99 -5.35 -19.05 3.62
CA VAL A 99 -4.97 -19.90 4.76
C VAL A 99 -6.14 -20.82 5.13
N ALA A 100 -6.06 -22.07 4.68
CA ALA A 100 -7.12 -23.06 4.92
C ALA A 100 -7.27 -23.45 6.40
N CYS A 101 -6.16 -23.50 7.14
CA CYS A 101 -6.18 -23.85 8.56
C CYS A 101 -6.72 -22.69 9.40
N THR A 102 -7.87 -22.89 10.05
CA THR A 102 -8.54 -21.86 10.85
C THR A 102 -7.67 -21.32 11.99
N SER A 103 -6.90 -22.18 12.68
CA SER A 103 -6.03 -21.74 13.77
C SER A 103 -4.88 -20.86 13.27
N THR A 104 -4.17 -21.30 12.23
CA THR A 104 -3.09 -20.51 11.58
C THR A 104 -3.62 -19.19 11.03
N ARG A 105 -4.81 -19.20 10.42
CA ARG A 105 -5.46 -17.98 9.93
C ARG A 105 -5.72 -17.01 11.09
N LYS A 106 -6.32 -17.49 12.18
CA LYS A 106 -6.61 -16.68 13.37
C LYS A 106 -5.34 -16.09 13.98
N GLU A 107 -4.28 -16.89 14.09
CA GLU A 107 -2.98 -16.44 14.57
C GLU A 107 -2.42 -15.29 13.71
N ARG A 108 -2.49 -15.42 12.38
CA ARG A 108 -2.02 -14.37 11.45
C ARG A 108 -2.88 -13.12 11.52
N CYS A 109 -4.21 -13.25 11.58
CA CYS A 109 -5.10 -12.12 11.80
C CYS A 109 -4.75 -11.37 13.08
N ASN A 110 -4.64 -12.09 14.20
CA ASN A 110 -4.29 -11.50 15.49
C ASN A 110 -2.94 -10.76 15.42
N ARG A 111 -1.92 -11.35 14.75
CA ARG A 111 -0.60 -10.73 14.61
C ARG A 111 -0.65 -9.43 13.80
N ILE A 112 -1.46 -9.38 12.73
CA ILE A 112 -1.67 -8.17 11.93
C ILE A 112 -2.47 -7.13 12.73
N GLU A 113 -3.52 -7.52 13.44
CA GLU A 113 -4.32 -6.61 14.27
C GLU A 113 -3.48 -5.99 15.39
N GLN A 114 -2.64 -6.78 16.06
CA GLN A 114 -1.69 -6.30 17.06
C GLN A 114 -0.69 -5.30 16.46
N TRP A 115 -0.21 -5.55 15.23
CA TRP A 115 0.66 -4.62 14.52
C TRP A 115 -0.04 -3.28 14.28
N ILE A 116 -1.26 -3.32 13.71
CA ILE A 116 -2.07 -2.13 13.45
C ILE A 116 -2.24 -1.33 14.74
N ALA A 117 -2.72 -1.98 15.81
CA ALA A 117 -2.98 -1.33 17.09
C ALA A 117 -1.72 -0.67 17.68
N GLN A 118 -0.57 -1.36 17.63
CA GLN A 118 0.70 -0.80 18.09
C GLN A 118 1.09 0.45 17.28
N GLN A 119 0.98 0.37 15.95
CA GLN A 119 1.41 1.46 15.09
C GLN A 119 0.43 2.64 15.08
N GLU A 120 -0.87 2.43 15.26
CA GLU A 120 -1.86 3.51 15.39
C GLU A 120 -1.67 4.32 16.67
N MET A 121 -1.23 3.69 17.77
CA MET A 121 -0.87 4.42 18.99
C MET A 121 0.39 5.28 18.82
N GLU A 122 1.33 4.85 17.98
CA GLU A 122 2.60 5.57 17.73
C GLU A 122 2.47 6.63 16.61
N CYS A 123 1.52 6.47 15.69
CA CYS A 123 1.39 7.35 14.53
C CYS A 123 0.48 8.54 14.85
N ALA A 124 0.96 9.76 14.57
CA ALA A 124 0.09 10.93 14.56
C ALA A 124 -1.03 10.73 13.52
N SER A 125 -2.26 11.04 13.90
CA SER A 125 -3.38 11.00 12.98
C SER A 125 -3.20 12.06 11.90
N VAL A 126 -3.28 11.64 10.64
CA VAL A 126 -3.23 12.57 9.52
C VAL A 126 -4.54 13.36 9.49
N SER A 127 -4.46 14.68 9.34
CA SER A 127 -5.64 15.54 9.24
C SER A 127 -6.48 15.12 8.03
N LYS A 128 -7.73 14.69 8.28
CA LYS A 128 -8.69 14.33 7.23
C LYS A 128 -8.92 15.49 6.25
N ALA A 129 -8.91 16.72 6.75
CA ALA A 129 -9.05 17.92 5.91
C ALA A 129 -7.85 18.09 4.97
N LEU A 130 -6.63 17.84 5.46
CA LEU A 130 -5.42 17.95 4.65
C LEU A 130 -5.31 16.83 3.61
N LEU A 131 -5.74 15.60 3.97
CA LEU A 131 -5.88 14.50 3.02
C LEU A 131 -6.85 14.83 1.89
N LYS A 132 -8.04 15.35 2.26
CA LYS A 132 -9.04 15.77 1.29
C LYS A 132 -8.50 16.87 0.36
N LEU A 133 -7.80 17.85 0.91
CA LEU A 133 -7.16 18.90 0.10
C LEU A 133 -6.14 18.32 -0.89
N ALA A 134 -5.31 17.37 -0.46
CA ALA A 134 -4.33 16.73 -1.33
C ALA A 134 -4.99 15.93 -2.46
N ASP A 135 -6.07 15.20 -2.16
CA ASP A 135 -6.83 14.45 -3.16
C ASP A 135 -7.52 15.39 -4.16
N ASP A 136 -8.16 16.47 -3.68
CA ASP A 136 -8.86 17.43 -4.53
C ASP A 136 -7.86 18.13 -5.49
N LEU A 137 -6.68 18.55 -4.99
CA LEU A 137 -5.62 19.14 -5.83
C LEU A 137 -5.02 18.14 -6.82
N ALA A 138 -4.89 16.87 -6.44
CA ALA A 138 -4.41 15.83 -7.34
C ALA A 138 -5.38 15.62 -8.52
N GLU A 139 -6.68 15.62 -8.26
CA GLU A 139 -7.70 15.49 -9.31
C GLU A 139 -7.71 16.69 -10.25
N GLU A 140 -7.49 17.91 -9.75
CA GLU A 140 -7.31 19.10 -10.60
C GLU A 140 -6.10 18.96 -11.53
N ALA A 141 -4.95 18.54 -10.99
CA ALA A 141 -3.75 18.30 -11.79
C ALA A 141 -3.96 17.20 -12.84
N VAL A 142 -4.67 16.12 -12.48
CA VAL A 142 -5.03 15.05 -13.41
C VAL A 142 -5.93 15.55 -14.53
N LYS A 143 -6.93 16.39 -14.24
CA LYS A 143 -7.81 16.98 -15.25
C LYS A 143 -7.01 17.84 -16.25
N ALA A 144 -6.11 18.68 -15.75
CA ALA A 144 -5.24 19.49 -16.60
C ALA A 144 -4.34 18.62 -17.50
N PHE A 145 -3.79 17.53 -16.95
CA PHE A 145 -3.01 16.57 -17.71
C PHE A 145 -3.83 15.88 -18.81
N ASP A 146 -5.05 15.41 -18.49
CA ASP A 146 -5.94 14.78 -19.48
C ASP A 146 -6.34 15.77 -20.60
N LEU A 147 -6.57 17.05 -20.29
CA LEU A 147 -6.84 18.09 -21.30
C LEU A 147 -5.67 18.23 -22.28
N GLY A 148 -4.44 18.36 -21.78
CA GLY A 148 -3.26 18.48 -22.66
C GLY A 148 -3.00 17.24 -23.52
N ILE A 149 -3.26 16.04 -22.98
CA ILE A 149 -3.18 14.79 -23.77
C ILE A 149 -4.23 14.77 -24.89
N ASN A 150 -5.45 15.22 -24.61
CA ASN A 150 -6.52 15.27 -25.60
C ASN A 150 -6.24 16.29 -26.70
N GLU A 151 -5.70 17.46 -26.37
CA GLU A 151 -5.28 18.47 -27.33
C GLU A 151 -4.21 17.95 -28.31
N ILE A 152 -3.20 17.22 -27.80
CA ILE A 152 -2.19 16.57 -28.65
C ILE A 152 -2.84 15.53 -29.57
N ARG A 153 -3.83 14.77 -29.07
CA ARG A 153 -4.51 13.73 -29.85
C ARG A 153 -5.43 14.30 -30.92
N SER A 154 -6.13 15.41 -30.65
CA SER A 154 -7.00 16.08 -31.63
C SER A 154 -6.21 16.87 -32.68
N SER A 155 -4.95 17.17 -32.42
CA SER A 155 -4.05 17.88 -33.35
C SER A 155 -3.26 16.93 -34.28
N ARG A 156 -3.54 15.63 -34.23
CA ARG A 156 -3.00 14.60 -35.14
C ARG A 156 -4.02 14.27 -36.21
#